data_AF-Q4R3C0-F1
#
_entry.id   AF-Q4R3C0-F1
#
_cell.length_a   1.000
_cell.length_b   1.000
_cell.length_c   1.000
_cell.angle_alpha   90.00
_cell.angle_beta   90.00
_cell.angle_gamma   90.00
#
_symmetry.space_group_name_H-M   'P 1'
#
loop_
_entity.id
_entity.type
_entity.pdbx_description
1 polymer ?
#
loop_
_entity_poly.entity_id
_entity_poly.type
_entity_poly.pdbx_seq_one_letter_code
_entity_poly.pdbx_strand_id
1 'polypeptide(L)'
;MRRAHIKDAVALCELFNWLEKEVPKGGVTEISAADKAEEFRRQQADFVDLSFPTISSTGPNGAIIHYAPVPETNRTLSLDEVYLIDSGAQYKDGTTDVTRTMHFGTPTAYEKECFTYVLKGHIAVSAAVFPTGTKGHLLDSFARSALWDSGLDYLHGTGHGVGSFLNVHEGPCGISYKTFSDEPLEAGMIVTDEPGYYEDGAFGIRIENVVLVVPVKTKYNFNNRGSLTFEPLTLVPIQTKMIDVDSLTDKECDWLNNYHLTCRDVIGKELQKQGRQEALEWLIRETQPISKQH
;
A
#
# COMPACT_ATOMS: atom_id res chain seq x y z
N MET A 1 -16.38 4.03 1.93
CA MET A 1 -14.92 3.85 2.06
C MET A 1 -14.54 2.57 2.79
N ARG A 2 -14.77 2.40 4.11
CA ARG A 2 -14.40 1.17 4.84
C ARG A 2 -14.91 -0.14 4.23
N ARG A 3 -16.20 -0.22 3.86
CA ARG A 3 -16.77 -1.42 3.23
C ARG A 3 -16.14 -1.74 1.87
N ALA A 4 -15.83 -0.72 1.07
CA ALA A 4 -15.16 -0.89 -0.21
C ALA A 4 -13.77 -1.51 -0.02
N HIS A 5 -12.98 -1.00 0.93
CA HIS A 5 -11.64 -1.50 1.19
C HIS A 5 -11.63 -2.91 1.80
N ILE A 6 -12.64 -3.28 2.61
CA ILE A 6 -12.78 -4.66 3.08
C ILE A 6 -12.99 -5.62 1.90
N LYS A 7 -13.89 -5.28 0.97
CA LYS A 7 -14.14 -6.08 -0.24
C LYS A 7 -12.92 -6.14 -1.15
N ASP A 8 -12.24 -5.02 -1.35
CA ASP A 8 -11.03 -4.93 -2.17
C ASP A 8 -9.89 -5.78 -1.58
N ALA A 9 -9.68 -5.71 -0.27
CA ALA A 9 -8.70 -6.54 0.42
C ALA A 9 -9.01 -8.03 0.31
N VAL A 10 -10.28 -8.44 0.33
CA VAL A 10 -10.68 -9.84 0.04
C VAL A 10 -10.20 -10.26 -1.35
N ALA A 11 -10.47 -9.44 -2.38
CA ALA A 11 -10.06 -9.72 -3.75
C ALA A 11 -8.52 -9.81 -3.88
N LEU A 12 -7.79 -8.92 -3.20
CA LEU A 12 -6.32 -8.94 -3.21
C LEU A 12 -5.72 -10.13 -2.44
N CYS A 13 -6.36 -10.60 -1.37
CA CYS A 13 -5.95 -11.85 -0.71
C CYS A 13 -6.07 -13.05 -1.65
N GLU A 14 -7.14 -13.12 -2.46
CA GLU A 14 -7.28 -14.19 -3.47
C GLU A 14 -6.23 -14.05 -4.57
N LEU A 15 -5.99 -12.82 -5.05
CA LEU A 15 -4.99 -12.54 -6.06
C LEU A 15 -3.59 -12.96 -5.61
N PHE A 16 -3.16 -12.54 -4.42
CA PHE A 16 -1.79 -12.80 -3.97
C PHE A 16 -1.57 -14.27 -3.64
N ASN A 17 -2.58 -14.95 -3.08
CA ASN A 17 -2.57 -16.41 -2.95
C ASN A 17 -2.48 -17.11 -4.32
N TRP A 18 -3.20 -16.61 -5.33
CA TRP A 18 -3.14 -17.14 -6.70
C TRP A 18 -1.76 -16.91 -7.33
N LEU A 19 -1.19 -15.71 -7.19
CA LEU A 19 0.14 -15.38 -7.70
C LEU A 19 1.23 -16.27 -7.08
N GLU A 20 1.21 -16.47 -5.76
CA GLU A 20 2.16 -17.37 -5.07
C GLU A 20 2.11 -18.81 -5.62
N LYS A 21 0.94 -19.27 -6.09
CA LYS A 21 0.77 -20.60 -6.66
C LYS A 21 1.15 -20.68 -8.13
N GLU A 22 0.82 -19.66 -8.93
CA GLU A 22 0.94 -19.73 -10.38
C GLU A 22 2.26 -19.18 -10.93
N VAL A 23 2.86 -18.14 -10.30
CA VAL A 23 4.14 -17.59 -10.76
C VAL A 23 5.25 -18.65 -10.82
N PRO A 24 5.43 -19.55 -9.84
CA PRO A 24 6.45 -20.60 -9.91
C PRO A 24 6.24 -21.61 -11.06
N LYS A 25 5.02 -21.74 -11.59
CA LYS A 25 4.72 -22.62 -12.72
C LYS A 25 5.08 -21.99 -14.08
N GLY A 26 5.35 -20.69 -14.09
CA GLY A 26 5.53 -19.89 -15.29
C GLY A 26 4.21 -19.56 -15.99
N GLY A 27 4.26 -18.60 -16.90
CA GLY A 27 3.12 -18.22 -17.75
C GLY A 27 2.24 -17.10 -17.19
N VAL A 28 2.44 -16.68 -15.93
CA VAL A 28 1.85 -15.43 -15.44
C VAL A 28 2.63 -14.26 -16.03
N THR A 29 1.93 -13.39 -16.74
CA THR A 29 2.44 -12.15 -17.32
C THR A 29 1.87 -10.92 -16.62
N GLU A 30 2.50 -9.77 -16.82
CA GLU A 30 2.04 -8.48 -16.29
C GLU A 30 0.56 -8.22 -16.61
N ILE A 31 0.15 -8.40 -17.87
CA ILE A 31 -1.25 -8.26 -18.31
C ILE A 31 -2.13 -9.30 -17.60
N SER A 32 -1.74 -10.58 -17.61
CA SER A 32 -2.60 -11.62 -17.01
C SER A 32 -2.78 -11.45 -15.50
N ALA A 33 -1.79 -10.89 -14.80
CA ALA A 33 -1.92 -10.59 -13.37
C ALA A 33 -2.86 -9.39 -13.13
N ALA A 34 -2.82 -8.37 -13.99
CA ALA A 34 -3.76 -7.25 -13.97
C ALA A 34 -5.21 -7.73 -14.26
N ASP A 35 -5.39 -8.53 -15.31
CA ASP A 35 -6.68 -9.15 -15.65
C ASP A 35 -7.21 -9.98 -14.48
N LYS A 36 -6.33 -10.73 -13.81
CA LYS A 36 -6.70 -11.56 -12.66
C LYS A 36 -7.09 -10.73 -11.44
N ALA A 37 -6.43 -9.60 -11.22
CA ALA A 37 -6.80 -8.65 -10.17
C ALA A 37 -8.21 -8.10 -10.39
N GLU A 38 -8.54 -7.71 -11.62
CA GLU A 38 -9.89 -7.27 -12.01
C GLU A 38 -10.91 -8.41 -11.87
N GLU A 39 -10.58 -9.62 -12.30
CA GLU A 39 -11.44 -10.80 -12.17
C GLU A 39 -11.88 -11.02 -10.72
N PHE A 40 -10.95 -10.97 -9.76
CA PHE A 40 -11.27 -11.12 -8.34
C PHE A 40 -12.08 -9.95 -7.79
N ARG A 41 -11.82 -8.71 -8.23
CA ARG A 41 -12.61 -7.54 -7.82
C ARG A 41 -14.04 -7.58 -8.35
N ARG A 42 -14.25 -8.06 -9.58
CA ARG A 42 -15.59 -8.23 -10.20
C ARG A 42 -16.49 -9.19 -9.43
N GLN A 43 -15.94 -10.10 -8.63
CA GLN A 43 -16.71 -11.01 -7.78
C GLN A 43 -17.27 -10.32 -6.52
N GLN A 44 -16.73 -9.16 -6.14
CA GLN A 44 -17.14 -8.46 -4.93
C GLN A 44 -18.43 -7.67 -5.15
N ALA A 45 -19.29 -7.66 -4.14
CA ALA A 45 -20.58 -6.97 -4.21
C ALA A 45 -20.40 -5.48 -4.55
N ASP A 46 -21.30 -4.95 -5.39
CA ASP A 46 -21.32 -3.55 -5.81
C ASP A 46 -20.04 -3.02 -6.48
N PHE A 47 -19.19 -3.90 -7.01
CA PHE A 47 -18.15 -3.50 -7.96
C PHE A 47 -18.81 -2.79 -9.16
N VAL A 48 -18.21 -1.67 -9.59
CA VAL A 48 -18.67 -0.87 -10.73
C VAL A 48 -17.66 -0.96 -11.85
N ASP A 49 -16.43 -0.52 -11.60
CA ASP A 49 -15.32 -0.52 -12.55
C ASP A 49 -13.98 -0.41 -11.82
N LEU A 50 -12.86 -0.43 -12.54
CA LEU A 50 -11.56 -0.03 -12.00
C LEU A 50 -11.54 1.48 -11.70
N SER A 51 -10.82 1.91 -10.66
CA SER A 51 -10.66 3.34 -10.34
C SER A 51 -9.61 4.03 -11.22
N PHE A 52 -8.68 3.25 -11.79
CA PHE A 52 -7.68 3.61 -12.78
C PHE A 52 -7.13 2.34 -13.46
N PRO A 53 -6.43 2.45 -14.62
CA PRO A 53 -5.78 1.30 -15.26
C PRO A 53 -4.73 0.69 -14.33
N THR A 54 -4.80 -0.63 -14.10
CA THR A 54 -3.86 -1.33 -13.21
C THR A 54 -2.42 -1.24 -13.74
N ILE A 55 -1.50 -0.83 -12.87
CA ILE A 55 -0.06 -0.94 -13.10
C ILE A 55 0.36 -2.30 -12.57
N SER A 56 0.86 -3.16 -13.46
CA SER A 56 1.35 -4.50 -13.13
C SER A 56 2.71 -4.64 -13.79
N SER A 57 3.76 -4.70 -12.98
CA SER A 57 5.14 -4.53 -13.46
C SER A 57 6.10 -5.50 -12.78
N THR A 58 6.92 -6.22 -13.56
CA THR A 58 7.99 -7.09 -13.04
C THR A 58 9.37 -6.59 -13.45
N GLY A 59 10.32 -6.65 -12.53
CA GLY A 59 11.71 -6.26 -12.74
C GLY A 59 11.82 -4.82 -13.26
N PRO A 60 12.53 -4.57 -14.38
CA PRO A 60 12.83 -3.22 -14.85
C PRO A 60 11.60 -2.35 -15.13
N ASN A 61 10.46 -2.96 -15.49
CA ASN A 61 9.22 -2.22 -15.73
C ASN A 61 8.70 -1.54 -14.45
N GLY A 62 9.01 -2.10 -13.27
CA GLY A 62 8.62 -1.53 -11.98
C GLY A 62 9.25 -0.17 -11.70
N ALA A 63 10.40 0.15 -12.32
CA ALA A 63 11.06 1.45 -12.18
C ALA A 63 10.33 2.59 -12.92
N ILE A 64 9.43 2.25 -13.85
CA ILE A 64 8.66 3.23 -14.63
C ILE A 64 7.40 3.59 -13.83
N ILE A 65 7.43 4.73 -13.14
CA ILE A 65 6.41 5.16 -12.15
C ILE A 65 4.96 5.02 -12.67
N HIS A 66 4.69 5.48 -13.90
CA HIS A 66 3.39 5.37 -14.56
C HIS A 66 3.41 4.35 -15.71
N TYR A 67 3.96 3.16 -15.46
CA TYR A 67 3.93 2.06 -16.43
C TYR A 67 2.49 1.60 -16.68
N ALA A 68 2.19 1.30 -17.95
CA ALA A 68 0.97 0.61 -18.32
C ALA A 68 1.37 -0.59 -19.19
N PRO A 69 1.04 -1.84 -18.79
CA PRO A 69 1.42 -3.01 -19.56
C PRO A 69 0.74 -2.99 -20.92
N VAL A 70 1.53 -3.14 -21.99
CA VAL A 70 1.04 -3.32 -23.37
C VAL A 70 1.56 -4.64 -23.94
N PRO A 71 0.86 -5.26 -24.92
CA PRO A 71 1.23 -6.59 -25.42
C PRO A 71 2.69 -6.72 -25.86
N GLU A 72 3.28 -5.65 -26.39
CA GLU A 72 4.65 -5.61 -26.90
C GLU A 72 5.71 -5.62 -25.78
N THR A 73 5.38 -5.14 -24.58
CA THR A 73 6.28 -5.07 -23.42
C THR A 73 5.85 -5.97 -22.27
N ASN A 74 4.86 -6.84 -22.49
CA ASN A 74 4.26 -7.72 -21.48
C ASN A 74 5.26 -8.78 -21.00
N ARG A 75 5.89 -8.53 -19.85
CA ARG A 75 6.87 -9.45 -19.26
C ARG A 75 6.18 -10.61 -18.53
N THR A 76 6.87 -11.73 -18.43
CA THR A 76 6.46 -12.87 -17.59
C THR A 76 7.01 -12.66 -16.18
N LEU A 77 6.16 -12.75 -15.16
CA LEU A 77 6.57 -12.73 -13.75
C LEU A 77 7.45 -13.95 -13.46
N SER A 78 8.42 -13.80 -12.57
CA SER A 78 9.38 -14.85 -12.24
C SER A 78 9.67 -14.93 -10.75
N LEU A 79 10.52 -15.88 -10.36
CA LEU A 79 11.01 -16.01 -8.99
C LEU A 79 12.21 -15.09 -8.71
N ASP A 80 12.77 -14.44 -9.72
CA ASP A 80 14.05 -13.73 -9.65
C ASP A 80 13.90 -12.21 -9.73
N GLU A 81 12.67 -11.71 -9.89
CA GLU A 81 12.38 -10.29 -10.05
C GLU A 81 11.35 -9.80 -9.03
N VAL A 82 11.51 -8.54 -8.61
CA VAL A 82 10.51 -7.79 -7.87
C VAL A 82 9.26 -7.60 -8.75
N TYR A 83 8.08 -7.78 -8.15
CA TYR A 83 6.79 -7.51 -8.75
C TYR A 83 6.08 -6.39 -8.01
N LEU A 84 5.64 -5.37 -8.74
CA LEU A 84 4.82 -4.27 -8.26
C LEU A 84 3.44 -4.35 -8.93
N ILE A 85 2.39 -4.31 -8.11
CA ILE A 85 1.02 -4.12 -8.57
C ILE A 85 0.36 -2.95 -7.85
N ASP A 86 -0.10 -1.99 -8.63
CA ASP A 86 -0.89 -0.85 -8.19
C ASP A 86 -2.24 -0.87 -8.90
N SER A 87 -3.30 -0.93 -8.10
CA SER A 87 -4.64 -1.17 -8.61
C SER A 87 -5.71 -0.74 -7.63
N GLY A 88 -6.85 -0.31 -8.17
CA GLY A 88 -8.00 0.04 -7.36
C GLY A 88 -9.31 -0.14 -8.13
N ALA A 89 -10.42 0.02 -7.41
CA ALA A 89 -11.76 -0.11 -7.96
C ALA A 89 -12.75 0.90 -7.41
N GLN A 90 -13.78 1.12 -8.21
CA GLN A 90 -15.00 1.82 -7.86
C GLN A 90 -16.01 0.79 -7.34
N TYR A 91 -16.47 1.01 -6.12
CA TYR A 91 -17.62 0.35 -5.55
C TYR A 91 -18.70 1.38 -5.27
N LYS A 92 -19.99 1.01 -5.27
CA LYS A 92 -21.04 1.94 -4.81
C LYS A 92 -20.81 2.47 -3.39
N ASP A 93 -20.02 1.76 -2.59
CA ASP A 93 -19.65 2.13 -1.22
C ASP A 93 -18.41 3.04 -1.13
N GLY A 94 -17.63 3.24 -2.20
CA GLY A 94 -16.39 4.01 -2.16
C GLY A 94 -15.37 3.66 -3.25
N THR A 95 -14.30 4.43 -3.30
CA THR A 95 -13.16 4.25 -4.21
C THR A 95 -11.97 3.61 -3.46
N THR A 96 -11.20 2.74 -4.11
CA THR A 96 -9.98 2.15 -3.55
C THR A 96 -8.75 2.50 -4.40
N ASP A 97 -7.60 2.50 -3.73
CA ASP A 97 -6.27 2.69 -4.30
C ASP A 97 -5.26 1.92 -3.44
N VAL A 98 -4.41 1.10 -4.06
CA VAL A 98 -3.48 0.24 -3.32
C VAL A 98 -2.39 -0.32 -4.21
N THR A 99 -1.17 0.06 -3.86
CA THR A 99 0.06 -0.58 -4.32
C THR A 99 0.64 -1.56 -3.31
N ARG A 100 1.04 -2.74 -3.81
CA ARG A 100 1.94 -3.67 -3.11
C ARG A 100 3.10 -4.06 -4.01
N THR A 101 4.28 -4.09 -3.41
CA THR A 101 5.48 -4.68 -4.01
C THR A 101 5.84 -5.97 -3.27
N MET A 102 6.21 -7.00 -4.01
CA MET A 102 6.50 -8.33 -3.49
C MET A 102 7.56 -9.06 -4.34
N HIS A 103 8.04 -10.18 -3.82
CA HIS A 103 8.96 -11.07 -4.51
C HIS A 103 8.56 -12.54 -4.33
N PHE A 104 8.67 -13.34 -5.38
CA PHE A 104 8.23 -14.74 -5.38
C PHE A 104 9.34 -15.73 -5.05
N GLY A 105 10.61 -15.39 -5.28
CA GLY A 105 11.79 -16.10 -4.76
C GLY A 105 12.46 -15.39 -3.59
N THR A 106 13.78 -15.19 -3.67
CA THR A 106 14.58 -14.50 -2.64
C THR A 106 15.03 -13.11 -3.13
N PRO A 107 14.54 -12.00 -2.55
CA PRO A 107 15.00 -10.67 -2.93
C PRO A 107 16.46 -10.45 -2.52
N THR A 108 17.17 -9.65 -3.32
CA THR A 108 18.54 -9.20 -3.03
C THR A 108 18.61 -8.31 -1.80
N ALA A 109 19.81 -8.15 -1.23
CA ALA A 109 20.00 -7.24 -0.09
C ALA A 109 19.63 -5.79 -0.44
N TYR A 110 19.93 -5.34 -1.65
CA TYR A 110 19.62 -3.97 -2.10
C TYR A 110 18.12 -3.75 -2.31
N GLU A 111 17.40 -4.71 -2.91
CA GLU A 111 15.93 -4.65 -3.01
C GLU A 111 15.27 -4.58 -1.62
N LYS A 112 15.78 -5.37 -0.66
CA LYS A 112 15.30 -5.34 0.73
C LYS A 112 15.61 -4.02 1.42
N GLU A 113 16.80 -3.47 1.22
CA GLU A 113 17.23 -2.19 1.78
C GLU A 113 16.29 -1.07 1.31
N CYS A 114 16.12 -0.91 0.00
CA CYS A 114 15.22 0.08 -0.58
C CYS A 114 13.77 -0.12 -0.12
N PHE A 115 13.28 -1.37 -0.10
CA PHE A 115 11.92 -1.67 0.37
C PHE A 115 11.74 -1.26 1.83
N THR A 116 12.75 -1.50 2.65
CA THR A 116 12.70 -1.18 4.07
C THR A 116 12.73 0.33 4.30
N TYR A 117 13.47 1.10 3.51
CA TYR A 117 13.41 2.58 3.55
C TYR A 117 12.03 3.11 3.14
N VAL A 118 11.44 2.57 2.07
CA VAL A 118 10.07 2.91 1.65
C VAL A 118 9.06 2.58 2.75
N LEU A 119 9.18 1.40 3.36
CA LEU A 119 8.32 0.99 4.47
C LEU A 119 8.49 1.90 5.70
N LYS A 120 9.72 2.28 6.07
CA LYS A 120 9.97 3.24 7.14
C LYS A 120 9.28 4.57 6.88
N GLY A 121 9.35 5.06 5.64
CA GLY A 121 8.66 6.27 5.21
C GLY A 121 7.13 6.16 5.35
N HIS A 122 6.57 5.05 4.87
CA HIS A 122 5.13 4.76 4.96
C HIS A 122 4.67 4.74 6.44
N ILE A 123 5.40 4.02 7.29
CA ILE A 123 5.09 3.97 8.72
C ILE A 123 5.22 5.35 9.37
N ALA A 124 6.22 6.15 8.99
CA ALA A 124 6.43 7.48 9.54
C ALA A 124 5.25 8.42 9.28
N VAL A 125 4.65 8.36 8.08
CA VAL A 125 3.42 9.11 7.76
C VAL A 125 2.22 8.50 8.48
N SER A 126 1.95 7.21 8.30
CA SER A 126 0.78 6.54 8.88
C SER A 126 0.70 6.63 10.41
N ALA A 127 1.85 6.57 11.10
CA ALA A 127 1.94 6.66 12.56
C ALA A 127 2.17 8.09 13.09
N ALA A 128 2.10 9.11 12.23
CA ALA A 128 2.28 10.51 12.63
C ALA A 128 1.11 10.98 13.49
N VAL A 129 1.44 11.72 14.55
CA VAL A 129 0.46 12.45 15.36
C VAL A 129 0.71 13.95 15.19
N PHE A 130 -0.28 14.68 14.72
CA PHE A 130 -0.14 16.08 14.35
C PHE A 130 -1.33 16.93 14.83
N PRO A 131 -1.17 18.26 15.03
CA PRO A 131 -2.28 19.13 15.41
C PRO A 131 -3.38 19.17 14.33
N THR A 132 -4.63 19.34 14.76
CA THR A 132 -5.75 19.64 13.85
C THR A 132 -5.45 20.87 13.00
N GLY A 133 -5.73 20.82 11.69
CA GLY A 133 -5.45 21.92 10.76
C GLY A 133 -3.99 21.99 10.29
N THR A 134 -3.19 20.95 10.51
CA THR A 134 -1.88 20.80 9.86
C THR A 134 -2.11 20.51 8.37
N LYS A 135 -1.43 21.23 7.48
CA LYS A 135 -1.45 20.96 6.04
C LYS A 135 -0.70 19.67 5.71
N GLY A 136 -1.17 18.91 4.74
CA GLY A 136 -0.61 17.61 4.40
C GLY A 136 0.79 17.68 3.82
N HIS A 137 1.16 18.74 3.08
CA HIS A 137 2.54 18.89 2.58
C HIS A 137 3.60 18.90 3.70
N LEU A 138 3.23 19.28 4.93
CA LEU A 138 4.14 19.29 6.08
C LEU A 138 4.52 17.88 6.56
N LEU A 139 3.81 16.85 6.09
CA LEU A 139 4.05 15.44 6.41
C LEU A 139 4.86 14.72 5.33
N ASP A 140 5.02 15.30 4.13
CA ASP A 140 5.66 14.67 2.97
C ASP A 140 7.12 14.25 3.26
N SER A 141 7.88 15.07 3.99
CA SER A 141 9.28 14.74 4.31
C SER A 141 9.43 13.57 5.31
N PHE A 142 8.37 13.21 6.05
CA PHE A 142 8.43 12.02 6.92
C PHE A 142 8.60 10.74 6.11
N ALA A 143 7.96 10.67 4.94
CA ALA A 143 8.05 9.54 4.04
C ALA A 143 9.41 9.42 3.32
N ARG A 144 10.19 10.50 3.29
CA ARG A 144 11.45 10.58 2.53
C ARG A 144 12.70 10.40 3.38
N SER A 145 12.61 10.65 4.69
CA SER A 145 13.79 10.75 5.55
C SER A 145 14.74 9.56 5.44
N ALA A 146 14.22 8.33 5.48
CA ALA A 146 15.06 7.12 5.41
C ALA A 146 15.74 6.94 4.04
N LEU A 147 15.09 7.35 2.96
CA LEU A 147 15.69 7.36 1.62
C LEU A 147 16.76 8.45 1.51
N TRP A 148 16.47 9.66 1.98
CA TRP A 148 17.38 10.80 1.93
C TRP A 148 18.66 10.57 2.73
N ASP A 149 18.59 9.91 3.88
CA ASP A 149 19.75 9.54 4.69
C ASP A 149 20.75 8.65 3.91
N SER A 150 20.26 7.91 2.91
CA SER A 150 21.04 7.06 2.02
C SER A 150 21.25 7.66 0.62
N GLY A 151 20.88 8.93 0.39
CA GLY A 151 21.03 9.62 -0.89
C GLY A 151 20.03 9.22 -1.98
N LEU A 152 18.92 8.58 -1.60
CA LEU A 152 17.84 8.14 -2.48
C LEU A 152 16.61 9.06 -2.38
N ASP A 153 15.73 9.05 -3.39
CA ASP A 153 14.45 9.79 -3.37
C ASP A 153 13.45 9.18 -4.38
N TYR A 154 12.21 9.69 -4.41
CA TYR A 154 11.18 9.38 -5.42
C TYR A 154 10.52 10.64 -5.99
N LEU A 155 10.27 10.64 -7.30
CA LEU A 155 9.87 11.83 -8.07
C LEU A 155 8.35 12.06 -8.17
N HIS A 156 7.58 11.55 -7.21
CA HIS A 156 6.14 11.80 -7.06
C HIS A 156 5.80 12.31 -5.65
N GLY A 157 4.56 12.77 -5.45
CA GLY A 157 4.08 13.17 -4.11
C GLY A 157 3.91 11.94 -3.22
N THR A 158 3.86 12.14 -1.91
CA THR A 158 3.66 11.05 -0.94
C THR A 158 2.21 10.58 -0.86
N GLY A 159 1.25 11.41 -1.28
CA GLY A 159 -0.14 11.01 -1.41
C GLY A 159 -1.07 12.11 -1.90
N HIS A 160 -2.30 11.72 -2.22
CA HIS A 160 -3.38 12.57 -2.70
C HIS A 160 -4.69 12.26 -1.98
N GLY A 161 -5.67 13.16 -2.01
CA GLY A 161 -7.01 12.84 -1.51
C GLY A 161 -7.73 11.82 -2.38
N VAL A 162 -8.69 11.11 -1.79
CA VAL A 162 -9.47 10.05 -2.46
C VAL A 162 -10.97 10.29 -2.27
N GLY A 163 -11.69 10.38 -3.40
CA GLY A 163 -13.12 10.60 -3.41
C GLY A 163 -13.94 9.38 -2.95
N SER A 164 -15.15 9.62 -2.47
CA SER A 164 -16.06 8.55 -2.04
C SER A 164 -16.95 8.08 -3.19
N PHE A 165 -16.54 7.04 -3.92
CA PHE A 165 -17.17 6.59 -5.18
C PHE A 165 -17.17 7.72 -6.22
N LEU A 166 -16.00 8.37 -6.30
CA LEU A 166 -15.66 9.48 -7.17
C LEU A 166 -14.20 9.31 -7.62
N ASN A 167 -13.59 10.37 -8.13
CA ASN A 167 -12.21 10.37 -8.57
C ASN A 167 -11.26 9.80 -7.51
N VAL A 168 -10.38 8.90 -7.92
CA VAL A 168 -9.34 8.34 -7.05
C VAL A 168 -8.31 9.41 -6.65
N HIS A 169 -8.04 10.35 -7.56
CA HIS A 169 -7.27 11.57 -7.30
C HIS A 169 -8.23 12.74 -7.05
N GLU A 170 -8.42 13.13 -5.79
CA GLU A 170 -9.33 14.20 -5.37
C GLU A 170 -8.62 15.22 -4.48
N GLY A 171 -8.65 16.50 -4.85
CA GLY A 171 -8.21 17.60 -3.99
C GLY A 171 -9.33 18.11 -3.06
N PRO A 172 -9.09 19.13 -2.21
CA PRO A 172 -7.89 19.96 -2.16
C PRO A 172 -6.83 19.52 -1.13
N CYS A 173 -7.09 18.47 -0.34
CA CYS A 173 -6.08 17.90 0.56
C CYS A 173 -5.14 16.94 -0.20
N GLY A 174 -3.92 16.77 0.32
CA GLY A 174 -2.92 15.84 -0.21
C GLY A 174 -1.61 15.95 0.56
N ILE A 175 -0.67 15.02 0.32
CA ILE A 175 0.64 14.98 0.97
C ILE A 175 1.70 15.06 -0.11
N SER A 176 2.16 16.28 -0.42
CA SER A 176 3.10 16.47 -1.53
C SER A 176 3.93 17.73 -1.37
N TYR A 177 5.23 17.63 -1.63
CA TYR A 177 6.12 18.79 -1.73
C TYR A 177 5.75 19.75 -2.88
N LYS A 178 4.94 19.29 -3.86
CA LYS A 178 4.63 20.06 -5.08
C LYS A 178 3.69 21.26 -4.81
N THR A 179 2.97 21.25 -3.70
CA THR A 179 1.94 22.27 -3.39
C THR A 179 1.98 22.71 -1.94
N PHE A 180 2.01 24.03 -1.71
CA PHE A 180 1.81 24.65 -0.39
C PHE A 180 0.35 25.09 -0.15
N SER A 181 -0.45 25.12 -1.21
CA SER A 181 -1.84 25.58 -1.23
C SER A 181 -2.86 24.47 -0.96
N ASP A 182 -2.43 23.32 -0.43
CA ASP A 182 -3.32 22.26 0.03
C ASP A 182 -4.17 22.73 1.22
N GLU A 183 -5.39 22.22 1.33
CA GLU A 183 -6.24 22.53 2.49
C GLU A 183 -5.72 21.84 3.76
N PRO A 184 -5.88 22.48 4.93
CA PRO A 184 -5.54 21.86 6.22
C PRO A 184 -6.23 20.51 6.44
N LEU A 185 -5.51 19.53 6.98
CA LEU A 185 -6.09 18.23 7.31
C LEU A 185 -7.03 18.33 8.51
N GLU A 186 -8.21 17.75 8.34
CA GLU A 186 -9.26 17.62 9.35
C GLU A 186 -9.76 16.17 9.45
N ALA A 187 -10.34 15.81 10.59
CA ALA A 187 -10.91 14.49 10.79
C ALA A 187 -11.99 14.18 9.74
N GLY A 188 -11.92 12.99 9.13
CA GLY A 188 -12.83 12.57 8.06
C GLY A 188 -12.26 12.70 6.66
N MET A 189 -11.19 13.49 6.46
CA MET A 189 -10.46 13.51 5.19
C MET A 189 -9.78 12.17 4.92
N ILE A 190 -9.66 11.82 3.65
CA ILE A 190 -9.10 10.55 3.19
C ILE A 190 -8.01 10.86 2.17
N VAL A 191 -6.82 10.33 2.39
CA VAL A 191 -5.66 10.49 1.50
C VAL A 191 -4.96 9.14 1.30
N THR A 192 -4.14 9.02 0.27
CA THR A 192 -3.14 7.95 0.14
C THR A 192 -1.90 8.27 0.97
N ASP A 193 -1.17 7.21 1.33
CA ASP A 193 0.18 7.21 1.89
C ASP A 193 0.98 6.18 1.10
N GLU A 194 1.75 6.65 0.12
CA GLU A 194 2.27 5.86 -1.01
C GLU A 194 3.74 6.16 -1.37
N PRO A 195 4.69 6.21 -0.41
CA PRO A 195 6.10 6.38 -0.78
C PRO A 195 6.60 5.26 -1.69
N GLY A 196 7.65 5.57 -2.45
CA GLY A 196 8.27 4.61 -3.36
C GLY A 196 9.76 4.84 -3.55
N TYR A 197 10.38 3.97 -4.34
CA TYR A 197 11.74 4.09 -4.85
C TYR A 197 11.85 3.31 -6.15
N TYR A 198 12.59 3.85 -7.12
CA TYR A 198 12.64 3.33 -8.49
C TYR A 198 14.10 3.29 -8.96
N GLU A 199 14.64 2.09 -9.15
CA GLU A 199 15.99 1.85 -9.65
C GLU A 199 15.92 1.59 -11.17
N ASP A 200 16.31 2.59 -11.95
CA ASP A 200 16.19 2.57 -13.41
C ASP A 200 16.83 1.32 -14.03
N GLY A 201 16.02 0.57 -14.78
CA GLY A 201 16.47 -0.65 -15.46
C GLY A 201 16.58 -1.88 -14.55
N ALA A 202 16.21 -1.80 -13.27
CA ALA A 202 16.27 -2.93 -12.33
C ALA A 202 14.92 -3.27 -11.69
N PHE A 203 14.38 -2.41 -10.83
CA PHE A 203 13.13 -2.66 -10.09
C PHE A 203 12.48 -1.36 -9.61
N GLY A 204 11.23 -1.44 -9.18
CA GLY A 204 10.58 -0.37 -8.44
C GLY A 204 9.74 -0.89 -7.29
N ILE A 205 9.60 -0.02 -6.28
CA ILE A 205 8.92 -0.31 -5.03
C ILE A 205 7.98 0.84 -4.74
N ARG A 206 6.74 0.51 -4.36
CA ARG A 206 5.79 1.44 -3.75
C ARG A 206 4.94 0.69 -2.75
N ILE A 207 4.72 1.29 -1.59
CA ILE A 207 3.87 0.74 -0.54
C ILE A 207 2.79 1.76 -0.26
N GLU A 208 1.56 1.41 -0.62
CA GLU A 208 0.46 2.35 -0.59
C GLU A 208 -0.73 1.85 0.21
N ASN A 209 -1.25 2.73 1.06
CA ASN A 209 -2.55 2.56 1.69
C ASN A 209 -3.38 3.82 1.53
N VAL A 210 -4.68 3.67 1.37
CA VAL A 210 -5.63 4.74 1.68
C VAL A 210 -5.78 4.82 3.19
N VAL A 211 -5.68 6.02 3.73
CA VAL A 211 -5.77 6.32 5.16
C VAL A 211 -6.84 7.36 5.46
N LEU A 212 -7.54 7.19 6.58
CA LEU A 212 -8.52 8.12 7.13
C LEU A 212 -7.87 8.99 8.20
N VAL A 213 -8.03 10.30 8.12
CA VAL A 213 -7.65 11.22 9.19
C VAL A 213 -8.63 11.08 10.35
N VAL A 214 -8.14 10.72 11.54
CA VAL A 214 -8.97 10.49 12.74
C VAL A 214 -8.43 11.26 13.95
N PRO A 215 -9.29 11.69 14.89
CA PRO A 215 -8.84 12.28 16.14
C PRO A 215 -8.08 11.27 17.01
N VAL A 216 -7.02 11.72 17.69
CA VAL A 216 -6.26 10.92 18.66
C VAL A 216 -6.07 11.66 19.96
N LYS A 217 -6.18 10.93 21.09
CA LYS A 217 -5.85 11.47 22.41
C LYS A 217 -4.34 11.39 22.63
N THR A 218 -3.74 12.50 23.00
CA THR A 218 -2.32 12.61 23.32
C THR A 218 -2.11 12.85 24.81
N LYS A 219 -0.86 12.72 25.27
CA LYS A 219 -0.48 12.91 26.69
C LYS A 219 -0.85 14.29 27.23
N TYR A 220 -0.78 15.32 26.39
CA TYR A 220 -1.07 16.71 26.73
C TYR A 220 -1.92 17.35 25.64
N ASN A 221 -2.81 18.28 26.01
CA ASN A 221 -3.62 19.04 25.05
C ASN A 221 -3.16 20.50 25.01
N PHE A 222 -2.21 20.82 24.12
CA PHE A 222 -1.70 22.17 23.98
C PHE A 222 -2.71 23.07 23.25
N ASN A 223 -3.06 24.21 23.87
CA ASN A 223 -3.96 25.22 23.29
C ASN A 223 -5.34 24.69 22.86
N ASN A 224 -5.80 23.58 23.45
CA ASN A 224 -7.09 22.95 23.15
C ASN A 224 -7.36 22.66 21.66
N ARG A 225 -6.31 22.56 20.82
CA ARG A 225 -6.46 22.36 19.37
C ARG A 225 -6.81 20.91 18.99
N GLY A 226 -6.55 19.96 19.88
CA GLY A 226 -6.65 18.53 19.57
C GLY A 226 -5.51 18.04 18.68
N SER A 227 -5.53 16.74 18.39
CA SER A 227 -4.55 16.07 17.55
C SER A 227 -5.24 15.04 16.67
N LEU A 228 -4.64 14.79 15.52
CA LEU A 228 -5.05 13.86 14.51
C LEU A 228 -3.95 12.80 14.31
N THR A 229 -4.35 11.65 13.77
CA THR A 229 -3.49 10.58 13.28
C THR A 229 -4.17 9.95 12.07
N PHE A 230 -3.50 9.00 11.42
CA PHE A 230 -4.10 8.22 10.36
C PHE A 230 -4.58 6.85 10.85
N GLU A 231 -5.66 6.37 10.24
CA GLU A 231 -6.15 5.01 10.35
C GLU A 231 -6.22 4.38 8.95
N PRO A 232 -5.48 3.29 8.68
CA PRO A 232 -5.50 2.67 7.36
C PRO A 232 -6.87 2.07 7.05
N LEU A 233 -7.41 2.42 5.87
CA LEU A 233 -8.58 1.79 5.29
C LEU A 233 -8.18 0.55 4.49
N THR A 234 -7.04 0.61 3.80
CA THR A 234 -6.43 -0.53 3.11
C THR A 234 -5.88 -1.53 4.13
N LEU A 235 -6.40 -2.76 4.10
CA LEU A 235 -6.03 -3.84 5.02
C LEU A 235 -5.50 -5.05 4.24
N VAL A 236 -4.33 -4.88 3.64
CA VAL A 236 -3.67 -5.90 2.80
C VAL A 236 -2.26 -6.14 3.34
N PRO A 237 -1.84 -7.40 3.57
CA PRO A 237 -0.50 -7.69 4.08
C PRO A 237 0.62 -7.00 3.29
N ILE A 238 1.71 -6.68 3.99
CA ILE A 238 2.95 -6.15 3.43
C ILE A 238 3.98 -7.27 3.58
N GLN A 239 4.59 -7.71 2.47
CA GLN A 239 5.35 -8.96 2.44
C GLN A 239 6.63 -8.87 3.28
N THR A 240 6.71 -9.65 4.35
CA THR A 240 7.78 -9.53 5.35
C THR A 240 9.17 -9.96 4.85
N LYS A 241 9.23 -10.83 3.83
CA LYS A 241 10.52 -11.25 3.23
C LYS A 241 11.26 -10.10 2.54
N MET A 242 10.54 -9.07 2.12
CA MET A 242 11.13 -7.85 1.52
C MET A 242 11.77 -6.93 2.56
N ILE A 243 11.56 -7.20 3.85
CA ILE A 243 11.99 -6.32 4.94
C ILE A 243 13.32 -6.79 5.52
N ASP A 244 14.25 -5.86 5.69
CA ASP A 244 15.35 -6.01 6.63
C ASP A 244 14.86 -5.71 8.06
N VAL A 245 14.33 -6.73 8.72
CA VAL A 245 13.63 -6.62 10.01
C VAL A 245 14.54 -6.05 11.11
N ASP A 246 15.83 -6.36 11.08
CA ASP A 246 16.77 -5.93 12.13
C ASP A 246 17.06 -4.42 12.06
N SER A 247 16.85 -3.79 10.90
CA SER A 247 16.96 -2.34 10.72
C SER A 247 15.75 -1.55 11.23
N LEU A 248 14.61 -2.21 11.50
CA LEU A 248 13.40 -1.54 11.98
C LEU A 248 13.58 -1.01 13.41
N THR A 249 12.94 0.10 13.74
CA THR A 249 12.76 0.48 15.15
C THR A 249 11.71 -0.39 15.82
N ASP A 250 11.68 -0.44 17.16
CA ASP A 250 10.66 -1.21 17.87
C ASP A 250 9.25 -0.68 17.56
N LYS A 251 9.11 0.66 17.43
CA LYS A 251 7.86 1.31 17.01
C LYS A 251 7.40 0.84 15.62
N GLU A 252 8.32 0.71 14.66
CA GLU A 252 8.00 0.24 13.31
C GLU A 252 7.60 -1.25 13.32
N CYS A 253 8.32 -2.07 14.08
CA CYS A 253 8.00 -3.49 14.26
C CYS A 253 6.60 -3.67 14.88
N ASP A 254 6.30 -2.93 15.95
CA ASP A 254 5.00 -2.95 16.63
C ASP A 254 3.88 -2.45 15.71
N TRP A 255 4.13 -1.38 14.94
CA TRP A 255 3.16 -0.87 13.98
C TRP A 255 2.79 -1.93 12.93
N LEU A 256 3.80 -2.59 12.33
CA LEU A 256 3.56 -3.59 11.30
C LEU A 256 2.85 -4.82 11.85
N ASN A 257 3.27 -5.31 13.02
CA ASN A 257 2.62 -6.43 13.70
C ASN A 257 1.15 -6.12 14.02
N ASN A 258 0.86 -4.91 14.53
CA ASN A 258 -0.51 -4.49 14.81
C ASN A 258 -1.34 -4.29 13.53
N TYR A 259 -0.74 -3.75 12.47
CA TYR A 259 -1.38 -3.62 11.16
C TYR A 259 -1.76 -4.99 10.59
N HIS A 260 -0.84 -5.95 10.60
CA HIS A 260 -1.08 -7.33 10.15
C HIS A 260 -2.13 -8.04 10.99
N LEU A 261 -2.12 -7.87 12.31
CA LEU A 261 -3.18 -8.40 13.18
C LEU A 261 -4.55 -7.81 12.82
N THR A 262 -4.61 -6.50 12.57
CA THR A 262 -5.84 -5.83 12.13
C THR A 262 -6.34 -6.37 10.78
N CYS A 263 -5.42 -6.59 9.83
CA CYS A 263 -5.75 -7.25 8.55
C CYS A 263 -6.35 -8.64 8.79
N ARG A 264 -5.69 -9.46 9.62
CA ARG A 264 -6.15 -10.81 9.97
C ARG A 264 -7.54 -10.79 10.60
N ASP A 265 -7.79 -9.91 11.55
CA ASP A 265 -9.04 -9.87 12.29
C ASP A 265 -10.22 -9.40 11.43
N VAL A 266 -10.02 -8.32 10.67
CA VAL A 266 -11.08 -7.70 9.87
C VAL A 266 -11.32 -8.49 8.58
N ILE A 267 -10.25 -8.73 7.81
CA ILE A 267 -10.35 -9.39 6.50
C ILE A 267 -10.54 -10.89 6.66
N GLY A 268 -9.91 -11.51 7.67
CA GLY A 268 -10.11 -12.93 7.94
C GLY A 268 -11.56 -13.26 8.30
N LYS A 269 -12.22 -12.40 9.08
CA LYS A 269 -13.65 -12.53 9.36
C LYS A 269 -14.50 -12.42 8.09
N GLU A 270 -14.14 -11.56 7.15
CA GLU A 270 -14.88 -11.40 5.89
C GLU A 270 -14.62 -12.56 4.92
N LEU A 271 -13.38 -13.02 4.78
CA LEU A 271 -13.02 -14.22 4.01
C LEU A 271 -13.77 -15.45 4.52
N GLN A 272 -13.85 -15.63 5.85
CA GLN A 272 -14.59 -16.73 6.46
C GLN A 272 -16.09 -16.66 6.12
N LYS A 273 -16.71 -15.47 6.21
CA LYS A 273 -18.13 -15.30 5.84
C LYS A 273 -18.39 -15.59 4.36
N GLN A 274 -17.46 -15.24 3.48
CA GLN A 274 -17.56 -15.48 2.05
C GLN A 274 -17.17 -16.91 1.64
N GLY A 275 -16.70 -17.75 2.56
CA GLY A 275 -16.29 -19.13 2.27
C GLY A 275 -14.94 -19.25 1.53
N ARG A 276 -14.10 -18.22 1.58
CA ARG A 276 -12.82 -18.12 0.83
C ARG A 276 -11.66 -18.73 1.63
N GLN A 277 -11.71 -20.04 1.83
CA GLN A 277 -10.81 -20.75 2.75
C GLN A 277 -9.32 -20.63 2.37
N GLU A 278 -8.94 -20.82 1.10
CA GLU A 278 -7.52 -20.76 0.70
C GLU A 278 -6.92 -19.35 0.90
N ALA A 279 -7.69 -18.31 0.60
CA ALA A 279 -7.25 -16.93 0.81
C ALA A 279 -7.17 -16.58 2.30
N LEU A 280 -8.03 -17.16 3.14
CA LEU A 280 -7.92 -17.04 4.60
C LEU A 280 -6.63 -17.69 5.13
N GLU A 281 -6.31 -18.89 4.64
CA GLU A 281 -5.06 -19.58 5.00
C GLU A 281 -3.83 -18.78 4.57
N TRP A 282 -3.87 -18.19 3.36
CA TRP A 282 -2.85 -17.25 2.89
C TRP A 282 -2.73 -16.04 3.81
N LEU A 283 -3.84 -15.37 4.14
CA LEU A 283 -3.86 -14.20 5.01
C LEU A 283 -3.24 -14.49 6.39
N ILE A 284 -3.54 -15.66 6.97
CA ILE A 284 -2.98 -16.05 8.26
C ILE A 284 -1.46 -16.20 8.19
N ARG A 285 -0.91 -16.79 7.10
CA ARG A 285 0.55 -16.90 6.91
C ARG A 285 1.21 -15.53 6.74
N GLU A 286 0.64 -14.67 5.90
CA GLU A 286 1.25 -13.38 5.56
C GLU A 286 1.04 -12.29 6.63
N THR A 287 0.36 -12.61 7.73
CA THR A 287 0.15 -11.71 8.87
C THR A 287 0.84 -12.21 10.15
N GLN A 288 1.73 -13.20 10.05
CA GLN A 288 2.52 -13.63 11.20
C GLN A 288 3.40 -12.50 11.71
N PRO A 289 3.59 -12.39 13.04
CA PRO A 289 4.40 -11.32 13.59
C PRO A 289 5.87 -11.48 13.17
N ILE A 290 6.54 -10.35 12.97
CA ILE A 290 7.99 -10.28 12.83
C ILE A 290 8.64 -9.99 14.19
N SER A 291 9.89 -10.45 14.34
CA SER A 291 10.74 -10.20 15.50
C SER A 291 12.18 -10.06 15.04
N LYS A 292 12.93 -9.13 15.65
CA LYS A 292 14.37 -8.98 15.43
C LYS A 292 15.13 -10.22 15.89
N GLN A 293 16.16 -10.59 15.15
CA GLN A 293 17.08 -11.66 15.58
C GLN A 293 18.17 -11.02 16.45
N HIS A 294 18.01 -11.10 17.77
CA HIS A 294 19.02 -10.67 18.74
C HIS A 294 20.17 -11.67 18.87
#